data_AF-A0A9X1GMK8-F1
#
_entry.id   AF-A0A9X1GMK8-F1
#
_cell.length_a   1.000
_cell.length_b   1.000
_cell.length_c   1.000
_cell.angle_alpha   90.00
_cell.angle_beta   90.00
_cell.angle_gamma   90.00
#
_symmetry.space_group_name_H-M   'P 1'
#
loop_
_entity.id
_entity.type
_entity.pdbx_description
1 polymer ?
#
loop_
_entity_poly.entity_id
_entity_poly.type
_entity_poly.pdbx_seq_one_letter_code
_entity_poly.pdbx_strand_id
1 'polypeptide(L)'
;MNAITIYKATQKGKGQNLVERGFHPDDFPYHPPTADGKCYFAAPNSRSLAEEYHRYYKDGILEVTIDSEIYEQYFKPLEKPYQGTKQLELPVPHDLFPILNQYPRVLKPR
;
A
#
# COMPACT_ATOMS: atom_id res chain seq x y z
N MET A 1 3.84 -21.36 -5.96
CA MET A 1 3.43 -19.96 -6.21
C MET A 1 4.24 -19.08 -5.27
N ASN A 2 5.06 -18.18 -5.82
CA ASN A 2 5.77 -17.20 -5.00
C ASN A 2 4.89 -15.96 -4.84
N ALA A 3 4.82 -15.44 -3.63
CA ALA A 3 4.00 -14.29 -3.30
C ALA A 3 4.84 -13.17 -2.70
N ILE A 4 4.45 -11.94 -3.00
CA ILE A 4 5.10 -10.71 -2.57
C ILE A 4 4.12 -9.93 -1.71
N THR A 5 4.56 -9.45 -0.54
CA THR A 5 3.71 -8.67 0.35
C THR A 5 4.17 -7.23 0.42
N ILE A 6 3.20 -6.31 0.26
CA ILE A 6 3.37 -4.87 0.46
C ILE A 6 2.58 -4.42 1.68
N TYR A 7 3.00 -3.32 2.31
CA TYR A 7 2.55 -2.95 3.64
C TYR A 7 2.03 -1.52 3.67
N LYS A 8 0.93 -1.24 4.36
CA LYS A 8 0.42 0.11 4.56
C LYS A 8 0.01 0.33 6.00
N ALA A 9 0.58 1.35 6.64
CA ALA A 9 0.01 1.87 7.87
C ALA A 9 -1.34 2.52 7.57
N THR A 10 -2.36 2.15 8.32
CA THR A 10 -3.72 2.68 8.14
C THR A 10 -4.09 3.61 9.28
N GLN A 11 -4.83 4.68 8.95
CA GLN A 11 -5.41 5.57 9.95
C GLN A 11 -6.61 4.91 10.61
N LYS A 12 -6.87 5.26 11.87
CA LYS A 12 -7.96 4.68 12.68
C LYS A 12 -9.28 4.60 11.89
N GLY A 13 -9.81 3.38 11.75
CA GLY A 13 -11.08 3.10 11.07
C GLY A 13 -11.00 3.06 9.54
N LYS A 14 -9.84 3.34 8.94
CA LYS A 14 -9.63 3.20 7.49
C LYS A 14 -9.13 1.82 7.10
N GLY A 15 -8.38 1.13 7.97
CA GLY A 15 -7.84 -0.19 7.66
C GLY A 15 -8.92 -1.21 7.37
N GLN A 16 -9.96 -1.26 8.21
CA GLN A 16 -11.08 -2.19 8.02
C GLN A 16 -11.83 -1.92 6.71
N ASN A 17 -12.05 -0.65 6.35
CA ASN A 17 -12.68 -0.29 5.08
C ASN A 17 -11.87 -0.80 3.87
N LEU A 18 -10.53 -0.72 3.93
CA LEU A 18 -9.67 -1.23 2.86
C LEU A 18 -9.70 -2.76 2.76
N VAL A 19 -9.89 -3.47 3.88
CA VAL A 19 -10.08 -4.92 3.87
C VAL A 19 -11.40 -5.29 3.20
N GLU A 20 -12.50 -4.64 3.60
CA GLU A 20 -13.86 -5.00 3.17
C GLU A 20 -14.20 -4.53 1.76
N ARG A 21 -13.81 -3.31 1.41
CA ARG A 21 -14.21 -2.65 0.16
C ARG A 21 -13.08 -2.60 -0.87
N GLY A 22 -11.83 -2.77 -0.41
CA GLY A 22 -10.66 -2.58 -1.24
C GLY A 22 -10.32 -1.11 -1.46
N PHE A 23 -9.62 -0.84 -2.55
CA PHE A 23 -9.14 0.49 -2.92
C PHE A 23 -10.09 1.11 -3.94
N HIS A 24 -10.63 2.28 -3.61
CA HIS A 24 -11.46 3.08 -4.52
C HIS A 24 -10.84 4.46 -4.74
N PRO A 25 -10.91 5.01 -5.97
CA PRO A 25 -10.44 6.37 -6.26
C PRO A 25 -10.96 7.44 -5.29
N ASP A 26 -12.20 7.33 -4.84
CA ASP A 26 -12.82 8.29 -3.91
C ASP A 26 -12.13 8.33 -2.53
N ASP A 27 -11.44 7.26 -2.14
CA ASP A 27 -10.64 7.21 -0.91
C ASP A 27 -9.25 7.86 -1.08
N PHE A 28 -8.84 8.14 -2.32
CA PHE A 28 -7.55 8.70 -2.70
C PHE A 28 -7.73 9.87 -3.70
N PRO A 29 -8.22 11.03 -3.26
CA PRO A 29 -8.56 12.12 -4.19
C PRO A 29 -7.34 12.66 -4.96
N TYR A 30 -7.57 13.13 -6.18
CA TYR A 30 -6.57 13.81 -7.01
C TYR A 30 -6.87 15.31 -7.07
N HIS A 31 -6.18 16.09 -6.24
CA HIS A 31 -6.29 17.55 -6.13
C HIS A 31 -4.90 18.18 -6.01
N PRO A 32 -4.12 18.28 -7.09
CA PRO A 32 -2.79 18.86 -7.04
C PRO A 32 -2.84 20.35 -6.60
N PRO A 33 -1.86 20.84 -5.81
CA PRO A 33 -0.64 20.14 -5.38
C PRO A 33 -0.80 19.33 -4.08
N THR A 34 -1.98 19.31 -3.47
CA THR A 34 -2.18 18.79 -2.11
C THR A 34 -2.49 17.30 -2.04
N ALA A 35 -3.02 16.72 -3.12
CA ALA A 35 -3.28 15.28 -3.24
C ALA A 35 -3.02 14.78 -4.66
N ASP A 36 -2.32 13.65 -4.79
CA ASP A 36 -1.82 13.11 -6.06
C ASP A 36 -2.51 11.81 -6.49
N GLY A 37 -3.62 11.44 -5.85
CA GLY A 37 -4.43 10.29 -6.23
C GLY A 37 -3.72 8.94 -6.07
N LYS A 38 -2.68 8.85 -5.25
CA LYS A 38 -1.92 7.61 -5.06
C LYS A 38 -2.19 6.97 -3.71
N CYS A 39 -2.30 5.65 -3.71
CA CYS A 39 -2.24 4.86 -2.50
C CYS A 39 -0.79 4.44 -2.24
N TYR A 40 -0.20 5.00 -1.19
CA TYR A 40 1.17 4.70 -0.80
C TYR A 40 1.27 3.46 0.08
N PHE A 41 2.20 2.57 -0.27
CA PHE A 41 2.62 1.41 0.51
C PHE A 41 4.13 1.47 0.77
N ALA A 42 4.59 0.75 1.78
CA ALA A 42 5.95 0.27 1.84
C ALA A 42 6.08 -0.97 0.93
N ALA A 43 7.11 -0.96 0.09
CA ALA A 43 7.39 -2.05 -0.83
C ALA A 43 7.87 -3.32 -0.08
N PRO A 44 8.09 -4.44 -0.78
CA PRO A 44 8.65 -5.66 -0.20
C PRO A 44 9.97 -5.35 0.50
N ASN A 45 10.26 -6.08 1.58
CA ASN A 45 11.42 -5.87 2.44
C ASN A 45 11.51 -4.49 3.13
N SER A 46 10.48 -3.64 3.01
CA SER A 46 10.42 -2.31 3.63
C SER A 46 9.33 -2.19 4.70
N ARG A 47 8.88 -3.31 5.29
CA ARG A 47 7.81 -3.35 6.33
C ARG A 47 8.04 -2.34 7.46
N SER A 48 9.30 -2.12 7.85
CA SER A 48 9.68 -1.15 8.88
C SER A 48 9.16 0.27 8.61
N LEU A 49 8.97 0.65 7.34
CA LEU A 49 8.39 1.94 6.96
C LEU A 49 6.92 2.01 7.40
N ALA A 50 6.14 0.96 7.13
CA ALA A 50 4.76 0.88 7.60
C ALA A 50 4.68 0.85 9.13
N GLU A 51 5.61 0.18 9.81
CA GLU A 51 5.69 0.15 11.27
C GLU A 51 6.02 1.53 11.87
N GLU A 52 6.85 2.33 11.21
CA GLU A 52 7.15 3.71 11.61
C GLU A 52 5.87 4.56 11.58
N TYR A 53 5.14 4.54 10.46
CA TYR A 53 3.89 5.28 10.32
C TYR A 53 2.78 4.76 11.23
N HIS A 54 2.75 3.46 11.51
CA HIS A 54 1.79 2.87 12.44
C HIS A 54 1.88 3.50 13.84
N ARG A 55 3.06 3.93 14.30
CA ARG A 55 3.23 4.63 15.59
C ARG A 55 2.35 5.89 15.70
N TYR A 56 2.11 6.55 14.57
CA TYR A 56 1.29 7.75 14.48
C TYR A 56 -0.17 7.43 14.18
N TYR A 57 -0.43 6.50 13.25
CA TYR A 57 -1.78 6.21 12.75
C TYR A 57 -2.61 5.29 13.65
N LYS A 58 -1.95 4.40 14.41
CA LYS A 58 -2.52 3.62 15.52
C LYS A 58 -3.73 2.71 15.19
N ASP A 59 -3.92 2.35 13.91
CA ASP A 59 -4.94 1.36 13.51
C ASP A 59 -4.29 -0.03 13.41
N GLY A 60 -3.87 -0.44 12.22
CA GLY A 60 -3.07 -1.61 11.97
C GLY A 60 -2.19 -1.43 10.75
N ILE A 61 -1.45 -2.48 10.43
CA ILE A 61 -0.69 -2.60 9.18
C ILE A 61 -1.51 -3.47 8.24
N LEU A 62 -1.95 -2.87 7.14
CA LEU A 62 -2.60 -3.59 6.05
C LEU A 62 -1.51 -4.28 5.23
N GLU A 63 -1.64 -5.59 5.08
CA GLU A 63 -0.79 -6.41 4.21
C GLU A 63 -1.59 -6.81 2.98
N VAL A 64 -1.01 -6.62 1.80
CA VAL A 64 -1.57 -7.11 0.52
C VAL A 64 -0.59 -8.11 -0.08
N THR A 65 -1.04 -9.34 -0.31
CA THR A 65 -0.20 -10.43 -0.82
C THR A 65 -0.50 -10.67 -2.30
N ILE A 66 0.47 -10.37 -3.15
CA ILE A 66 0.36 -10.31 -4.62
C ILE A 66 1.18 -11.45 -5.22
N ASP A 67 0.71 -12.06 -6.30
CA ASP A 67 1.51 -13.03 -7.07
C ASP A 67 2.79 -12.38 -7.60
N SER A 68 3.92 -13.06 -7.50
CA SER A 68 5.22 -12.46 -7.86
C SER A 68 5.27 -11.96 -9.31
N GLU A 69 4.66 -12.68 -10.25
CA GLU A 69 4.64 -12.29 -11.67
C GLU A 69 3.87 -10.97 -11.87
N ILE A 70 2.73 -10.82 -11.19
CA ILE A 70 1.90 -9.63 -11.26
C ILE A 70 2.57 -8.46 -10.52
N TYR A 71 3.25 -8.74 -9.40
CA TYR A 71 4.07 -7.75 -8.72
C TYR A 71 5.16 -7.18 -9.64
N GLU A 72 5.97 -8.05 -10.23
CA GLU A 72 7.07 -7.68 -11.12
C GLU A 72 6.59 -6.90 -12.34
N GLN A 73 5.45 -7.29 -12.92
CA GLN A 73 4.91 -6.65 -14.12
C GLN A 73 4.30 -5.27 -13.84
N TYR A 74 3.50 -5.11 -12.78
CA TYR A 74 2.66 -3.93 -12.59
C TYR A 74 3.11 -3.00 -11.47
N PHE A 75 3.71 -3.55 -10.40
CA PHE A 75 3.94 -2.79 -9.17
C PHE A 75 5.42 -2.45 -8.95
N LYS A 76 6.33 -3.38 -9.23
CA LYS A 76 7.78 -3.15 -9.07
C LYS A 76 8.31 -1.93 -9.83
N PRO A 77 7.88 -1.62 -11.07
CA PRO A 77 8.33 -0.41 -11.78
C PRO A 77 7.97 0.90 -11.08
N LEU A 78 7.03 0.88 -10.13
CA LEU A 78 6.59 2.05 -9.37
C LEU A 78 7.41 2.28 -8.09
N GLU A 79 8.19 1.29 -7.65
CA GLU A 79 9.04 1.42 -6.46
C GLU A 79 10.00 2.60 -6.59
N LYS A 80 10.14 3.36 -5.50
CA LYS A 80 11.11 4.45 -5.43
C LYS A 80 11.71 4.56 -4.03
N PRO A 81 12.95 5.09 -3.89
CA PRO A 81 13.55 5.34 -2.59
C PRO A 81 12.69 6.27 -1.75
N TYR A 82 12.35 5.84 -0.54
CA TYR A 82 11.64 6.67 0.42
C TYR A 82 12.64 7.67 1.03
N GLN A 83 12.48 8.96 0.72
CA GLN A 83 13.23 10.08 1.31
C GLN A 83 14.76 9.91 1.37
N GLY A 84 15.35 9.27 0.35
CA GLY A 84 16.81 9.02 0.30
C GLY A 84 17.31 7.92 1.25
N THR A 85 16.40 7.15 1.85
CA THR A 85 16.73 5.96 2.63
C THR A 85 16.89 4.72 1.73
N LYS A 86 17.33 3.59 2.31
CA LYS A 86 17.34 2.28 1.63
C LYS A 86 15.97 1.62 1.55
N GLN A 87 14.95 2.17 2.23
CA GLN A 87 13.60 1.64 2.19
C GLN A 87 12.90 2.13 0.93
N LEU A 88 12.02 1.30 0.38
CA LEU A 88 11.29 1.59 -0.83
C LEU A 88 9.82 1.86 -0.50
N GLU A 89 9.29 2.93 -1.07
CA GLU A 89 7.86 3.20 -1.11
C GLU A 89 7.29 2.80 -2.48
N LEU A 90 6.00 2.48 -2.49
CA LEU A 90 5.26 2.02 -3.64
C LEU A 90 4.01 2.92 -3.81
N PRO A 91 4.09 3.98 -4.63
CA PRO A 91 2.95 4.82 -4.99
C PRO A 91 2.06 4.15 -6.05
N VAL A 92 0.95 3.54 -5.63
CA VAL A 92 0.02 2.86 -6.55
C VAL A 92 -1.03 3.87 -7.08
N PRO A 93 -1.12 4.11 -8.40
CA PRO A 93 -2.14 4.97 -9.00
C PRO A 93 -3.50 4.27 -9.13
N HIS A 94 -4.56 5.06 -9.37
CA HIS A 94 -5.94 4.57 -9.52
C HIS A 94 -6.11 3.46 -10.57
N ASP A 95 -5.43 3.58 -11.72
CA ASP A 95 -5.57 2.62 -12.82
C ASP A 95 -5.14 1.19 -12.44
N LEU A 96 -4.36 1.03 -11.36
CA LEU A 96 -3.93 -0.27 -10.85
C LEU A 96 -4.77 -0.76 -9.67
N PHE A 97 -5.72 0.02 -9.14
CA PHE A 97 -6.61 -0.44 -8.08
C PHE A 97 -7.43 -1.67 -8.47
N PRO A 98 -7.96 -1.82 -9.71
CA PRO A 98 -8.65 -3.04 -10.12
C PRO A 98 -7.77 -4.29 -10.06
N ILE A 99 -6.47 -4.18 -10.34
CA ILE A 99 -5.51 -5.30 -10.21
C ILE A 99 -5.23 -5.56 -8.73
N LEU A 100 -4.92 -4.51 -7.96
CA LEU A 100 -4.65 -4.61 -6.54
C LEU A 100 -5.85 -5.19 -5.75
N ASN A 101 -7.07 -4.96 -6.22
CA ASN A 101 -8.31 -5.46 -5.65
C ASN A 101 -8.56 -6.95 -5.84
N GLN A 102 -7.80 -7.63 -6.69
CA GLN A 102 -7.89 -9.09 -6.89
C GLN A 102 -7.14 -9.87 -5.80
N TYR A 103 -6.31 -9.19 -5.01
CA TYR A 103 -5.42 -9.84 -4.05
C TYR A 103 -5.95 -9.81 -2.62
N PRO A 104 -5.67 -10.87 -1.83
CA PRO A 104 -6.06 -10.92 -0.43
C PRO A 104 -5.39 -9.81 0.37
N ARG A 105 -6.14 -9.29 1.33
CA ARG A 105 -5.72 -8.23 2.24
C ARG A 105 -6.05 -8.61 3.66
N VAL A 106 -5.11 -8.38 4.57
CA VAL A 106 -5.33 -8.59 6.00
C VAL A 106 -4.86 -7.38 6.79
N LEU A 107 -5.66 -6.95 7.75
CA LEU A 107 -5.26 -5.93 8.71
C LEU A 107 -4.69 -6.62 9.94
N LYS A 108 -3.41 -6.39 10.23
CA LYS A 108 -2.76 -6.95 11.42
C LYS A 108 -2.53 -5.87 12.47
N PRO A 109 -2.69 -6.21 13.78
CA PRO A 109 -2.08 -5.41 14.84
C PRO A 109 -0.55 -5.40 14.64
N ARG A 110 0.11 -4.35 15.14
CA ARG A 110 1.57 -4.11 14.99
C ARG A 110 2.41 -5.37 15.13
#